data_AF-A0AAV2BCF4-F1
#
_entry.id   AF-A0AAV2BCF4-F1
#
_cell.length_a   1.000
_cell.length_b   1.000
_cell.length_c   1.000
_cell.angle_alpha   90.00
_cell.angle_beta   90.00
_cell.angle_gamma   90.00
#
_symmetry.space_group_name_H-M   'P 1'
#
loop_
_entity.id
_entity.type
_entity.pdbx_description
1 polymer ?
#
loop_
_entity_poly.entity_id
_entity_poly.type
_entity_poly.pdbx_seq_one_letter_code
_entity_poly.pdbx_strand_id
1 'polypeptide(L)'
;MKLFAVALVLLQAVGLRGSFVNLCPPLEDLMPCNCVSDGKTIRVDCIQVNDIEEARKAVQSTQGIKRVFIDFLRSSIDKVPSDFFKGLHVTKLSFTNCKLKTFGDEGRSALEGLEDIIEVIHWNVTPT
;
A
#
# COMPACT_ATOMS: atom_id res chain seq x y z
N MET A 1 3.07 -10.62 63.49
CA MET A 1 1.75 -11.24 63.18
C MET A 1 0.71 -10.16 63.39
N LYS A 2 -0.07 -9.66 62.43
CA LYS A 2 -0.57 -10.20 61.17
C LYS A 2 -1.17 -9.02 60.36
N LEU A 3 -0.94 -9.04 59.06
CA LEU A 3 -1.79 -8.50 57.97
C LEU A 3 -2.16 -7.00 57.99
N PHE A 4 -1.25 -6.15 57.51
CA PHE A 4 -1.57 -4.82 56.93
C PHE A 4 -1.23 -4.73 55.43
N ALA A 5 -1.18 -5.87 54.74
CA ALA A 5 -0.66 -5.94 53.37
C ALA A 5 -1.61 -6.64 52.39
N VAL A 6 -2.93 -6.44 52.52
CA VAL A 6 -3.92 -7.00 51.59
C VAL A 6 -4.85 -5.90 51.10
N ALA A 7 -4.30 -4.87 50.44
CA ALA A 7 -5.12 -3.86 49.76
C ALA A 7 -4.47 -3.22 48.51
N LEU A 8 -3.29 -3.69 48.08
CA LEU A 8 -2.53 -3.05 46.99
C LEU A 8 -2.37 -3.90 45.73
N VAL A 9 -3.08 -5.02 45.61
CA VAL A 9 -2.97 -5.96 44.47
C VAL A 9 -4.28 -6.04 43.68
N LEU A 10 -4.90 -4.89 43.32
CA LEU A 10 -6.13 -4.91 42.50
C LEU A 10 -6.18 -3.92 41.33
N LEU A 11 -5.13 -3.16 40.99
CA LEU A 11 -5.18 -2.25 39.82
C LEU A 11 -3.90 -2.26 39.00
N GLN A 12 -3.63 -3.37 38.32
CA GLN A 12 -2.70 -3.39 37.17
C GLN A 12 -3.23 -4.34 36.07
N ALA A 13 -4.53 -4.33 35.79
CA ALA A 13 -5.07 -4.84 34.53
C ALA A 13 -5.32 -3.65 33.59
N VAL A 14 -4.30 -2.81 33.38
CA VAL A 14 -4.31 -1.89 32.25
C VAL A 14 -4.08 -2.76 31.03
N GLY A 15 -5.17 -3.21 30.43
CA GLY A 15 -5.12 -3.92 29.16
C GLY A 15 -4.29 -3.09 28.19
N LEU A 16 -3.23 -3.69 27.66
CA LEU A 16 -2.55 -3.21 26.46
C LEU A 16 -3.61 -3.15 25.35
N ARG A 17 -4.34 -2.04 25.27
CA ARG A 17 -5.02 -1.64 24.04
C ARG A 17 -3.89 -1.30 23.09
N GLY A 18 -3.35 -2.31 22.42
CA GLY A 18 -2.53 -2.09 21.23
C GLY A 18 -3.38 -1.27 20.28
N SER A 19 -3.11 0.04 20.22
CA SER A 19 -3.69 0.88 19.19
C SER A 19 -3.11 0.35 17.89
N PHE A 20 -3.92 -0.37 17.11
CA PHE A 20 -3.55 -0.69 15.74
C PHE A 20 -3.38 0.66 15.04
N VAL A 21 -2.12 1.01 14.73
CA VAL A 21 -1.82 2.21 13.98
C VAL A 21 -2.31 1.96 12.56
N ASN A 22 -3.42 2.59 12.18
CA ASN A 22 -3.83 2.55 10.79
C ASN A 22 -2.89 3.47 9.99
N LEU A 23 -2.10 2.89 9.10
CA LEU A 23 -1.18 3.63 8.24
C LEU A 23 -1.84 4.11 6.94
N CYS A 24 -3.07 3.69 6.65
CA CYS A 24 -3.76 4.11 5.43
C CYS A 24 -4.04 5.62 5.45
N PRO A 25 -3.82 6.31 4.32
CA PRO A 25 -4.31 7.67 4.14
C PRO A 25 -5.83 7.78 4.31
N PRO A 26 -6.36 9.01 4.42
CA PRO A 26 -7.80 9.25 4.35
C PRO A 26 -8.43 8.63 3.10
N LEU A 27 -9.68 8.18 3.20
CA LEU A 27 -10.36 7.47 2.12
C LEU A 27 -10.51 8.35 0.87
N GLU A 28 -10.79 9.64 1.07
CA GLU A 28 -10.90 10.64 0.02
C GLU A 28 -9.63 10.79 -0.83
N ASP A 29 -8.46 10.58 -0.23
CA ASP A 29 -7.16 10.64 -0.89
C ASP A 29 -6.76 9.33 -1.56
N LEU A 30 -7.49 8.24 -1.28
CA LEU A 30 -7.25 6.92 -1.82
C LEU A 30 -8.17 6.56 -2.99
N MET A 31 -9.29 7.26 -3.17
CA MET A 31 -10.20 6.98 -4.30
C MET A 31 -9.46 7.11 -5.64
N PRO A 32 -9.61 6.15 -6.58
CA PRO A 32 -10.59 5.04 -6.61
C PRO A 32 -10.11 3.72 -5.96
N CYS A 33 -8.94 3.71 -5.33
CA CYS A 33 -8.37 2.55 -4.68
C CYS A 33 -8.84 2.41 -3.22
N ASN A 34 -8.62 1.23 -2.65
CA ASN A 34 -8.84 0.96 -1.22
C ASN A 34 -7.51 0.71 -0.53
N CYS A 35 -7.46 0.89 0.80
CA CYS A 35 -6.29 0.59 1.59
C CYS A 35 -6.64 -0.24 2.82
N VAL A 36 -5.80 -1.23 3.11
CA VAL A 36 -5.81 -1.98 4.37
C VAL A 36 -4.43 -1.92 5.02
N SER A 37 -4.41 -1.81 6.35
CA SER A 37 -3.17 -1.73 7.13
C SER A 37 -3.13 -2.80 8.22
N ASP A 38 -1.97 -3.40 8.42
CA ASP A 38 -1.68 -4.30 9.56
C ASP A 38 -0.87 -3.59 10.68
N GLY A 39 -0.66 -2.28 10.55
CA GLY A 39 0.16 -1.47 11.45
C GLY A 39 1.66 -1.43 11.14
N LYS A 40 2.13 -2.18 10.13
CA LYS A 40 3.52 -2.15 9.66
C LYS A 40 3.63 -1.97 8.15
N THR A 41 2.66 -2.48 7.42
CA THR A 41 2.55 -2.48 5.96
C THR A 41 1.15 -1.99 5.60
N ILE A 42 1.03 -1.39 4.42
CA ILE A 42 -0.27 -1.17 3.79
C ILE A 42 -0.37 -1.96 2.50
N ARG A 43 -1.59 -2.35 2.14
CA ARG A 43 -1.95 -2.84 0.82
C ARG A 43 -2.97 -1.90 0.21
N VAL A 44 -2.62 -1.37 -0.95
CA VAL A 44 -3.46 -0.50 -1.79
C VAL A 44 -4.04 -1.35 -2.92
N ASP A 45 -5.36 -1.49 -2.93
CA ASP A 45 -6.10 -2.29 -3.90
C ASP A 45 -6.81 -1.36 -4.89
N CYS A 46 -6.28 -1.29 -6.10
CA CYS A 46 -6.82 -0.51 -7.22
C CYS A 46 -7.60 -1.44 -8.17
N ILE A 47 -8.90 -1.57 -7.92
CA ILE A 47 -9.80 -2.51 -8.62
C ILE A 47 -10.55 -1.80 -9.74
N GLN A 48 -10.54 -2.36 -10.95
CA GLN A 48 -11.28 -1.84 -12.11
C GLN A 48 -10.94 -0.38 -12.47
N VAL A 49 -9.69 0.03 -12.19
CA VAL A 49 -9.22 1.36 -12.51
C VAL A 49 -8.89 1.45 -14.00
N ASN A 50 -9.42 2.46 -14.67
CA ASN A 50 -9.18 2.70 -16.10
C ASN A 50 -8.47 4.03 -16.37
N ASP A 51 -8.48 4.94 -15.40
CA ASP A 51 -7.72 6.18 -15.44
C ASP A 51 -6.46 6.04 -14.57
N ILE A 52 -5.30 6.06 -15.22
CA ILE A 52 -4.01 5.95 -14.53
C ILE A 52 -3.71 7.20 -13.69
N GLU A 53 -4.22 8.38 -14.05
CA GLU A 53 -3.99 9.61 -13.30
C GLU A 53 -4.78 9.63 -11.99
N GLU A 54 -5.98 9.04 -11.97
CA GLU A 54 -6.73 8.81 -10.73
C GLU A 54 -5.98 7.82 -9.83
N ALA A 55 -5.48 6.72 -10.39
CA ALA A 55 -4.65 5.77 -9.65
C ALA A 55 -3.37 6.41 -9.11
N ARG A 56 -2.75 7.31 -9.88
CA ARG A 56 -1.53 8.03 -9.47
C ARG A 56 -1.80 8.85 -8.21
N LYS A 57 -2.89 9.63 -8.18
CA LYS A 57 -3.25 10.43 -7.00
C LYS A 57 -3.43 9.56 -5.77
N ALA A 58 -4.18 8.47 -5.92
CA ALA A 58 -4.41 7.49 -4.85
C ALA A 58 -3.12 6.83 -4.34
N VAL A 59 -2.23 6.44 -5.25
CA VAL A 59 -0.96 5.81 -4.89
C VAL A 59 0.01 6.82 -4.24
N GLN A 60 0.03 8.06 -4.72
CA GLN A 60 0.89 9.11 -4.20
C GLN A 60 0.49 9.57 -2.79
N SER A 61 -0.77 9.42 -2.38
CA SER A 61 -1.18 9.70 -1.00
C SER A 61 -0.51 8.78 0.05
N THR A 62 0.14 7.69 -0.40
CA THR A 62 0.91 6.79 0.47
C THR A 62 2.35 7.26 0.75
N GLN A 63 2.74 8.44 0.28
CA GLN A 63 4.09 8.97 0.47
C GLN A 63 4.48 8.99 1.96
N GLY A 64 5.73 8.58 2.23
CA GLY A 64 6.26 8.48 3.60
C GLY A 64 5.97 7.15 4.31
N ILE A 65 5.11 6.29 3.74
CA ILE A 65 4.86 4.94 4.28
C ILE A 65 5.95 3.99 3.79
N LYS A 66 6.61 3.29 4.72
CA LYS A 66 7.85 2.52 4.44
C LYS A 66 7.65 1.19 3.73
N ARG A 67 6.44 0.62 3.75
CA ARG A 67 6.14 -0.69 3.16
C ARG A 67 4.76 -0.64 2.52
N VAL A 68 4.75 -0.44 1.20
CA VAL A 68 3.52 -0.34 0.40
C VAL A 68 3.45 -1.52 -0.56
N PHE A 69 2.37 -2.30 -0.47
CA PHE A 69 1.93 -3.21 -1.52
C PHE A 69 0.95 -2.44 -2.39
N ILE A 70 1.13 -2.46 -3.71
CA ILE A 70 0.12 -1.99 -4.68
C ILE A 70 -0.39 -3.15 -5.53
N ASP A 71 -1.70 -3.35 -5.54
CA ASP A 71 -2.41 -4.34 -6.36
C ASP A 71 -3.31 -3.65 -7.37
N PHE A 72 -3.04 -3.83 -8.66
CA PHE A 72 -3.97 -3.52 -9.73
C PHE A 72 -4.76 -4.77 -10.08
N LEU A 73 -6.08 -4.73 -9.97
CA LEU A 73 -6.95 -5.88 -10.20
C LEU A 73 -8.02 -5.56 -11.23
N ARG A 74 -8.07 -6.31 -12.33
CA ARG A 74 -9.07 -6.16 -13.40
C ARG A 74 -9.11 -4.74 -13.97
N SER A 75 -7.98 -4.05 -13.95
CA SER A 75 -7.81 -2.68 -14.40
C SER A 75 -7.41 -2.64 -15.88
N SER A 76 -7.86 -1.62 -16.61
CA SER A 76 -7.49 -1.42 -18.01
C SER A 76 -6.69 -0.14 -18.14
N ILE A 77 -5.37 -0.27 -18.02
CA ILE A 77 -4.42 0.84 -17.97
C ILE A 77 -3.56 0.79 -19.22
N ASP A 78 -3.64 1.77 -20.10
CA ASP A 78 -2.83 1.74 -21.33
C ASP A 78 -1.34 1.83 -21.02
N LYS A 79 -0.96 2.74 -20.12
CA LYS A 79 0.44 3.01 -19.79
C LYS A 79 0.61 3.32 -18.30
N VAL A 80 1.63 2.74 -17.68
CA VAL A 80 2.17 3.21 -16.39
C VAL A 80 3.44 4.01 -16.68
N PRO A 81 3.48 5.33 -16.45
CA PRO A 81 4.65 6.17 -16.74
C PRO A 81 5.86 5.86 -15.85
N SER A 82 7.06 6.26 -16.29
CA SER A 82 8.32 5.99 -15.57
C SER A 82 8.37 6.59 -14.16
N ASP A 83 7.66 7.70 -13.96
CA ASP A 83 7.64 8.46 -12.71
C ASP A 83 6.48 8.09 -11.78
N PHE A 84 5.65 7.10 -12.14
CA PHE A 84 4.41 6.80 -11.44
C PHE A 84 4.62 6.50 -9.95
N PHE A 85 5.66 5.72 -9.62
CA PHE A 85 5.99 5.35 -8.24
C PHE A 85 7.11 6.19 -7.61
N LYS A 86 7.51 7.28 -8.27
CA LYS A 86 8.66 8.09 -7.82
C LYS A 86 8.44 8.60 -6.39
N GLY A 87 9.44 8.39 -5.54
CA GLY A 87 9.42 8.83 -4.14
C GLY A 87 8.60 7.96 -3.19
N LEU A 88 8.08 6.82 -3.65
CA LEU A 88 7.31 5.89 -2.84
C LEU A 88 8.17 4.68 -2.44
N HIS A 89 7.81 4.05 -1.31
CA HIS A 89 8.43 2.80 -0.85
C HIS A 89 7.55 1.59 -1.19
N VAL A 90 7.40 1.34 -2.49
CA VAL A 90 6.64 0.19 -3.01
C VAL A 90 7.52 -1.06 -2.93
N THR A 91 7.18 -1.96 -2.02
CA THR A 91 7.92 -3.21 -1.82
C THR A 91 7.29 -4.38 -2.56
N LYS A 92 6.00 -4.28 -2.90
CA LYS A 92 5.29 -5.29 -3.70
C LYS A 92 4.39 -4.63 -4.74
N LEU A 93 4.46 -5.13 -5.97
CA LEU A 93 3.63 -4.65 -7.08
C LEU A 93 2.98 -5.84 -7.78
N SER A 94 1.67 -5.76 -7.99
CA SER A 94 0.89 -6.79 -8.64
C SER A 94 -0.02 -6.19 -9.70
N PHE A 95 -0.09 -6.85 -10.86
CA PHE A 95 -1.10 -6.61 -11.88
C PHE A 95 -1.81 -7.93 -12.16
N THR A 96 -3.06 -8.04 -11.71
CA THR A 96 -3.87 -9.26 -11.83
C THR A 96 -5.07 -9.03 -12.75
N ASN A 97 -5.18 -9.85 -13.79
CA ASN A 97 -6.19 -9.75 -14.84
C ASN A 97 -6.30 -8.35 -15.45
N CYS A 98 -5.18 -7.64 -15.54
CA CYS A 98 -5.14 -6.28 -16.07
C CYS A 98 -4.88 -6.31 -17.58
N LYS A 99 -5.31 -5.23 -18.26
CA LYS A 99 -4.80 -4.88 -19.59
C LYS A 99 -3.76 -3.78 -19.39
N LEU A 100 -2.53 -4.05 -19.80
CA LEU A 100 -1.41 -3.13 -19.70
C LEU A 100 -0.57 -3.20 -20.97
N LYS A 101 -0.44 -2.09 -21.70
CA LYS A 101 0.34 -2.06 -22.96
C LYS A 101 1.77 -1.60 -22.73
N THR A 102 1.97 -0.61 -21.87
CA THR A 102 3.29 0.00 -21.67
C THR A 102 3.58 0.21 -20.19
N PHE A 103 4.79 -0.17 -19.77
CA PHE A 103 5.24 -0.06 -18.39
C PHE A 103 6.57 0.70 -18.35
N GLY A 104 6.47 2.03 -18.33
CA GLY A 104 7.58 2.98 -18.46
C GLY A 104 7.37 4.00 -19.58
N ASP A 105 8.39 4.83 -19.79
CA ASP A 105 8.53 5.77 -20.90
C ASP A 105 9.66 5.32 -21.84
N GLU A 106 9.86 6.04 -22.95
CA GLU A 106 10.98 5.75 -23.85
C GLU A 106 12.32 5.77 -23.10
N GLY A 107 12.97 4.61 -23.05
CA GLY A 107 14.25 4.41 -22.38
C GLY A 107 14.19 4.39 -20.84
N ARG A 108 13.01 4.46 -20.21
CA ARG A 108 12.87 4.52 -18.74
C ARG A 108 11.78 3.58 -18.22
N SER A 109 12.12 2.79 -17.22
CA SER A 109 11.18 1.85 -16.58
C SER A 109 10.23 2.58 -15.62
N ALA A 110 9.01 2.06 -15.44
CA ALA A 110 8.14 2.47 -14.32
C ALA A 110 8.70 2.08 -12.95
N LEU A 111 9.70 1.19 -12.88
CA LEU A 111 10.38 0.82 -11.63
C LEU A 111 11.57 1.72 -11.31
N GLU A 112 11.81 2.78 -12.09
CA GLU A 112 12.91 3.71 -11.83
C GLU A 112 12.81 4.28 -10.40
N GLY A 113 13.85 4.05 -9.59
CA GLY A 113 13.91 4.44 -8.19
C GLY A 113 13.34 3.42 -7.19
N LEU A 114 12.88 2.26 -7.64
CA LEU A 114 12.42 1.15 -6.80
C LEU A 114 13.37 -0.05 -6.80
N GLU A 115 14.48 -0.01 -7.54
CA GLU A 115 15.33 -1.17 -7.83
C GLU A 115 15.87 -1.86 -6.58
N ASP A 116 16.23 -1.09 -5.56
CA ASP A 116 16.76 -1.60 -4.30
C ASP A 116 15.69 -1.86 -3.23
N ILE A 117 14.42 -1.54 -3.53
CA ILE A 117 13.29 -1.56 -2.58
C ILE A 117 12.26 -2.64 -2.93
N ILE A 118 12.05 -2.88 -4.23
CA ILE A 118 11.04 -3.82 -4.70
C ILE A 118 11.44 -5.26 -4.36
N GLU A 119 10.61 -5.93 -3.57
CA GLU A 119 10.86 -7.30 -3.11
C GLU A 119 10.19 -8.31 -4.06
N VAL A 120 8.98 -7.97 -4.56
CA VAL A 120 8.17 -8.88 -5.37
C VAL A 120 7.43 -8.10 -6.46
N ILE A 121 7.44 -8.68 -7.67
CA ILE A 121 6.59 -8.23 -8.77
C ILE A 121 5.80 -9.43 -9.31
N HIS A 122 4.47 -9.30 -9.38
CA HIS A 122 3.58 -10.31 -9.93
C HIS A 122 2.89 -9.79 -11.19
N TRP A 123 3.08 -10.50 -12.31
CA TRP A 123 2.50 -10.16 -13.61
C TRP A 123 1.50 -11.24 -14.03
N ASN A 124 0.22 -10.93 -13.95
CA ASN A 124 -0.85 -11.71 -14.56
C ASN A 124 -1.69 -10.78 -15.43
N VAL A 125 -1.11 -10.37 -16.55
CA VAL A 125 -1.72 -9.48 -17.54
C VAL A 125 -2.43 -10.31 -18.62
N THR A 126 -3.58 -9.83 -19.05
CA THR A 126 -4.30 -10.43 -20.17
C THR A 126 -3.67 -9.98 -21.49
N PRO A 127 -3.42 -10.89 -22.46
CA PRO A 127 -2.97 -10.49 -23.79
C PRO A 127 -4.00 -9.55 -24.40
N THR A 128 -3.54 -8.40 -24.90
CA THR A 128 -4.38 -7.45 -25.65
C THR A 128 -4.51 -7.85 -27.10
#